data_AF-A0A3M2D3F8-F1
#
_entry.id   AF-A0A3M2D3F8-F1
#
_cell.length_a   1.000
_cell.length_b   1.000
_cell.length_c   1.000
_cell.angle_alpha   90.00
_cell.angle_beta   90.00
_cell.angle_gamma   90.00
#
_symmetry.space_group_name_H-M   'P 1'
#
loop_
_entity.id
_entity.type
_entity.pdbx_description
1 polymer ?
#
loop_
_entity_poly.entity_id
_entity_poly.type
_entity_poly.pdbx_seq_one_letter_code
_entity_poly.pdbx_strand_id
1 'polypeptide(L)' 'MITVAHGREWTSKALDAWAEAHRITLEFIRPGNPMDNAGIASCNGRVREEW' A
#
# COMPACT_ATOMS: atom_id res chain seq x y z
N MET A 1 -2.55 10.66 4.91
CA MET A 1 -3.17 9.33 4.81
C MET A 1 -2.42 8.58 3.73
N ILE A 2 -1.99 7.36 4.01
CA ILE A 2 -1.28 6.50 3.06
C ILE A 2 -2.13 5.24 2.86
N THR A 3 -2.45 4.93 1.62
CA THR A 3 -3.19 3.72 1.26
C THR A 3 -2.22 2.58 0.97
N VAL A 4 -2.42 1.44 1.64
CA VAL A 4 -1.48 0.32 1.64
C VAL A 4 -2.18 -0.98 1.25
N ALA A 5 -1.46 -1.86 0.55
CA ALA A 5 -1.96 -3.20 0.26
C ALA A 5 -2.03 -4.04 1.54
N HIS A 6 -3.01 -4.94 1.64
CA HIS A 6 -3.18 -5.86 2.77
C HIS A 6 -2.17 -7.04 2.74
N GLY A 7 -0.89 -6.72 2.57
CA GLY A 7 0.22 -7.67 2.61
C GLY A 7 0.75 -7.84 4.03
N ARG A 8 1.28 -9.03 4.34
CA ARG A 8 1.91 -9.32 5.66
C ARG A 8 3.09 -8.40 5.96
N GLU A 9 3.73 -7.87 4.92
CA GLU A 9 4.84 -6.92 5.01
C GLU A 9 4.39 -5.56 5.56
N TRP A 10 3.10 -5.23 5.42
CA TRP A 10 2.52 -3.93 5.78
C TRP A 10 1.69 -3.97 7.07
N THR A 11 1.64 -5.13 7.74
CA THR A 11 0.89 -5.36 8.98
C THR A 11 1.84 -5.64 10.15
N SER A 12 2.90 -4.81 10.28
CA SER A 12 3.85 -4.90 11.39
C SER A 12 3.60 -3.83 12.44
N LYS A 13 3.73 -4.19 13.72
CA LYS A 13 3.61 -3.25 14.85
C LYS A 13 4.63 -2.10 14.79
N ALA A 14 5.78 -2.33 14.16
CA ALA A 14 6.80 -1.30 13.99
C ALA A 14 6.34 -0.22 13.00
N LEU A 15 5.64 -0.61 11.93
CA LEU A 15 5.05 0.31 10.97
C LEU A 15 3.90 1.11 11.60
N ASP A 16 3.06 0.46 12.41
CA ASP A 16 1.99 1.14 13.14
C ASP A 16 2.55 2.22 14.09
N ALA A 17 3.58 1.88 14.87
CA ALA A 17 4.23 2.81 15.79
C ALA A 17 4.90 3.98 15.05
N TRP A 18 5.52 3.72 13.89
CA TRP A 18 6.08 4.78 13.06
C TRP A 18 4.97 5.71 12.53
N ALA A 19 3.86 5.16 12.05
CA ALA A 19 2.75 5.94 11.53
C ALA A 19 2.10 6.79 12.62
N GLU A 20 1.92 6.24 13.82
CA GLU A 20 1.42 6.97 15.00
C GLU A 20 2.35 8.14 15.37
N ALA A 21 3.66 7.90 15.46
CA ALA A 21 4.65 8.93 15.77
C ALA A 21 4.65 10.09 14.77
N HIS A 22 4.36 9.80 13.50
CA HIS A 22 4.29 10.80 12.43
C HIS A 22 2.87 11.34 12.21
N ARG A 23 1.88 10.91 13.00
CA ARG A 23 0.46 11.25 12.84
C ARG A 23 -0.08 10.94 11.44
N ILE A 24 0.38 9.84 10.87
CA ILE A 24 -0.03 9.35 9.55
C ILE A 24 -1.10 8.27 9.74
N THR A 25 -2.25 8.45 9.09
CA THR A 25 -3.26 7.39 8.98
C THR A 25 -2.87 6.41 7.86
N LEU A 26 -2.73 5.13 8.20
CA LEU A 26 -2.63 4.03 7.25
C LEU A 26 -4.03 3.50 6.93
N GLU A 27 -4.37 3.42 5.65
CA GLU A 27 -5.62 2.87 5.16
C GLU A 27 -5.32 1.62 4.33
N PHE A 28 -5.92 0.49 4.70
CA PHE A 28 -5.69 -0.76 3.96
C PHE A 28 -6.76 -0.96 2.89
N ILE A 29 -6.33 -1.25 1.67
CA ILE A 29 -7.26 -1.63 0.60
C ILE A 29 -7.98 -2.93 0.95
N ARG A 30 -9.18 -3.10 0.40
CA ARG A 30 -9.98 -4.30 0.62
C ARG A 30 -9.27 -5.51 0.02
N PRO A 31 -9.00 -6.56 0.80
CA PRO A 31 -8.41 -7.78 0.27
C PRO A 31 -9.35 -8.40 -0.78
N GLY A 32 -8.80 -8.80 -1.92
CA GLY A 32 -9.55 -9.45 -3.00
C GLY A 32 -10.22 -8.51 -4.01
N ASN A 33 -10.08 -7.18 -3.88
CA ASN A 33 -10.56 -6.24 -4.89
C ASN A 33 -9.38 -5.62 -5.69
N PRO A 34 -8.99 -6.19 -6.84
CA PRO A 34 -7.86 -5.70 -7.63
C PRO A 34 -8.06 -4.29 -8.18
N MET A 35 -9.31 -3.81 -8.27
CA MET A 35 -9.62 -2.46 -8.74
C MET A 35 -9.15 -1.36 -7.77
N ASP A 36 -9.10 -1.64 -6.47
CA ASP A 36 -8.64 -0.69 -5.46
C ASP A 36 -7.11 -0.39 -5.60
N ASN A 37 -6.38 -1.20 -6.37
CA ASN A 37 -4.93 -1.03 -6.64
C ASN A 37 -4.59 -0.82 -8.14
N ALA A 38 -5.58 -0.55 -8.99
CA ALA A 38 -5.41 -0.52 -10.45
C ALA A 38 -4.37 0.52 -10.91
N GLY A 39 -4.34 1.70 -10.27
CA GLY A 39 -3.38 2.76 -10.60
C GLY A 39 -1.92 2.35 -10.35
N ILE A 40 -1.64 1.75 -9.19
CA ILE A 40 -0.30 1.23 -8.84
C ILE A 40 0.07 0.06 -9.76
N ALA A 41 -0.88 -0.84 -10.05
CA ALA A 41 -0.64 -1.96 -10.95
C ALA A 41 -0.27 -1.49 -12.38
N SER A 42 -0.98 -0.49 -12.92
CA SER A 42 -0.67 0.10 -14.22
C SER A 42 0.68 0.81 -14.24
N CYS A 43 1.00 1.57 -13.17
CA CYS A 43 2.31 2.20 -13.02
C CYS A 43 3.45 1.16 -13.01
N ASN A 44 3.32 0.11 -12.20
CA ASN A 44 4.30 -0.96 -12.11
C ASN A 44 4.45 -1.72 -13.44
N GLY A 45 3.37 -1.89 -14.21
CA GLY A 45 3.41 -2.47 -15.55
C GLY A 45 4.25 -1.64 -16.51
N ARG A 46 4.00 -0.32 -16.56
CA ARG A 46 4.77 0.61 -17.41
C ARG A 46 6.25 0.65 -17.04
N VAL A 47 6.54 0.72 -15.74
CA VAL A 47 7.94 0.66 -15.27
C VAL A 47 8.61 -0.65 -15.70
N ARG A 48 7.90 -1.78 -15.72
CA ARG A 48 8.47 -3.04 -16.21
C ARG A 48 8.64 -3.11 -17.73
N GLU A 49 7.87 -2.34 -18.49
CA GLU A 49 8.01 -2.26 -19.95
C GLU A 49 9.16 -1.32 -20.36
N GLU A 50 9.49 -0.33 -19.53
CA GLU A 50 10.57 0.62 -19.77
C GLU A 50 11.97 0.13 -19.37
N TRP A 51 12.08 -1.06 -18.75
CA TRP A 51 13.33 -1.65 -18.24
C TRP A 51 13.59 -3.04 -18.84
#